data_AF-A0A2D8QX82-F1
#
_entry.id   AF-A0A2D8QX82-F1
#
_cell.length_a   1.000
_cell.length_b   1.000
_cell.length_c   1.000
_cell.angle_alpha   90.00
_cell.angle_beta   90.00
_cell.angle_gamma   90.00
#
_symmetry.space_group_name_H-M   'P 1'
#
loop_
_entity.id
_entity.type
_entity.pdbx_description
1 polymer ?
#
loop_
_entity_poly.entity_id
_entity_poly.type
_entity_poly.pdbx_seq_one_letter_code
_entity_poly.pdbx_strand_id
1 'polypeptide(L)'
;MKNILLLFVLLAAMSSHAANKKPVKVFILAGQSNMEGKGGIDPLLNHQIKAPETKEFFAHFHKNGKYIEREDVWINFLNRRGRLTVGFGSPGKIGPELEFGHVVGNHYEEPVLIIKTAWGGKSIGRDFRPPSSGLPGKEELNEFVESMVNRDYNNLVRNAMNKAKKDNPKITRQEIEAQLKITKDSIFKDKGTDYHKQVIESHGHFYRLMMEEITVNLKELKQRFPNYDGRGYELAGFVWFQGWNDMY
;
A
#
# COMPACT_ATOMS: atom_id res chain seq x y z
N MET A 1 21.00 -69.14 -33.27
CA MET A 1 20.93 -68.85 -31.83
C MET A 1 21.93 -67.76 -31.49
N LYS A 2 21.48 -66.66 -30.83
CA LYS A 2 22.23 -65.83 -29.85
C LYS A 2 23.56 -65.20 -30.35
N ASN A 3 23.79 -63.88 -30.48
CA ASN A 3 23.47 -62.71 -29.63
C ASN A 3 23.62 -61.45 -30.54
N ILE A 4 22.67 -60.50 -30.63
CA ILE A 4 22.31 -59.43 -29.69
C ILE A 4 23.43 -58.38 -29.47
N LEU A 5 23.13 -57.16 -29.95
CA LEU A 5 23.49 -55.83 -29.48
C LEU A 5 24.92 -55.29 -29.68
N LEU A 6 25.03 -54.24 -30.50
CA LEU A 6 25.72 -53.03 -30.05
C LEU A 6 25.08 -51.78 -30.67
N LEU A 7 24.24 -51.19 -29.84
CA LEU A 7 23.56 -49.92 -29.99
C LEU A 7 24.57 -48.81 -29.64
N PHE A 8 25.06 -48.04 -30.61
CA PHE A 8 25.72 -46.76 -30.34
C PHE A 8 24.76 -45.63 -30.71
N VAL A 9 23.92 -45.29 -29.73
CA VAL A 9 23.15 -44.05 -29.73
C VAL A 9 24.15 -42.92 -29.54
N LEU A 10 24.41 -42.14 -30.60
CA LEU A 10 24.94 -40.79 -30.45
C LEU A 10 23.85 -39.95 -29.75
N LEU A 11 23.82 -40.00 -28.42
CA LEU A 11 23.12 -39.02 -27.62
C LEU A 11 24.03 -37.78 -27.64
N ALA A 12 23.83 -36.92 -28.65
CA ALA A 12 24.36 -35.58 -28.62
C ALA A 12 23.81 -34.92 -27.35
N ALA A 13 24.67 -34.74 -26.36
CA ALA A 13 24.42 -33.91 -25.21
C ALA A 13 24.22 -32.47 -25.72
N MET A 14 22.99 -32.15 -26.07
CA MET A 14 22.49 -30.78 -26.05
C MET A 14 22.48 -30.37 -24.58
N SER A 15 23.66 -30.04 -24.05
CA SER A 15 23.77 -29.21 -22.87
C SER A 15 23.17 -27.87 -23.26
N SER A 16 21.86 -27.75 -23.04
CA SER A 16 21.19 -26.46 -22.96
C SER A 16 22.00 -25.63 -21.98
N HIS A 17 22.79 -24.71 -22.52
CA HIS A 17 23.25 -23.57 -21.77
C HIS A 17 21.98 -22.77 -21.46
N ALA A 18 21.27 -23.19 -20.41
CA ALA A 18 20.36 -22.31 -19.72
C ALA A 18 21.25 -21.20 -19.17
N ALA A 19 21.42 -20.14 -19.95
CA ALA A 19 21.99 -18.90 -19.47
C ALA A 19 21.27 -18.61 -18.14
N ASN A 20 22.03 -18.60 -17.05
CA ASN A 20 21.48 -18.53 -15.72
C ASN A 20 20.81 -17.15 -15.61
N LYS A 21 19.48 -17.10 -15.81
CA LYS A 21 18.74 -15.83 -15.88
C LYS A 21 18.91 -15.13 -14.54
N LYS A 22 19.37 -13.89 -14.58
CA LYS A 22 19.57 -13.09 -13.37
C LYS A 22 18.24 -12.84 -12.65
N PRO A 23 18.24 -12.79 -11.31
CA PRO A 23 17.02 -12.68 -10.51
C PRO A 23 16.24 -11.39 -10.80
N VAL A 24 14.93 -11.42 -10.59
CA VAL A 24 14.06 -10.23 -10.65
C VAL A 24 14.49 -9.23 -9.57
N LYS A 25 14.63 -7.94 -9.93
CA LYS A 25 14.93 -6.86 -8.98
C LYS A 25 13.65 -6.42 -8.29
N VAL A 26 13.58 -6.54 -6.97
CA VAL A 26 12.39 -6.20 -6.18
C VAL A 26 12.60 -4.90 -5.42
N PHE A 27 11.70 -3.94 -5.61
CA PHE A 27 11.64 -2.71 -4.85
C PHE A 27 10.37 -2.65 -4.01
N ILE A 28 10.54 -2.31 -2.73
CA ILE A 28 9.42 -2.03 -1.84
C ILE A 28 9.15 -0.52 -1.84
N LEU A 29 7.93 -0.12 -2.17
CA LEU A 29 7.47 1.27 -2.08
C LEU A 29 6.45 1.39 -0.96
N ALA A 30 6.83 2.03 0.14
CA ALA A 30 6.02 2.07 1.35
C ALA A 30 5.87 3.50 1.92
N GLY A 31 4.77 3.73 2.64
CA GLY A 31 4.48 5.03 3.25
C GLY A 31 3.00 5.38 3.27
N GLN A 32 2.70 6.67 3.30
CA GLN A 32 1.32 7.18 3.42
C GLN A 32 0.73 7.67 2.09
N SER A 33 -0.23 8.59 2.13
CA SER A 33 -0.94 9.18 0.99
C SER A 33 -0.05 9.64 -0.18
N ASN A 34 1.12 10.21 0.06
CA ASN A 34 2.03 10.64 -1.00
C ASN A 34 2.70 9.45 -1.72
N MET A 35 3.05 8.38 -0.98
CA MET A 35 3.47 7.11 -1.60
C MET A 35 2.27 6.44 -2.29
N GLU A 36 1.10 6.45 -1.65
CA GLU A 36 -0.14 5.88 -2.20
C GLU A 36 -0.44 6.49 -3.58
N GLY A 37 -0.18 7.79 -3.75
CA GLY A 37 -0.29 8.49 -5.02
C GLY A 37 -1.59 9.26 -5.15
N LYS A 38 -1.48 10.60 -5.21
CA LYS A 38 -2.61 11.53 -5.33
C LYS A 38 -2.59 12.36 -6.62
N GLY A 39 -1.60 12.14 -7.50
CA GLY A 39 -1.50 12.83 -8.78
C GLY A 39 -2.63 12.40 -9.72
N GLY A 40 -3.44 13.32 -10.23
CA GLY A 40 -4.55 13.00 -11.13
C GLY A 40 -4.07 12.42 -12.46
N ILE A 41 -4.69 11.33 -12.93
CA ILE A 41 -4.54 10.95 -14.34
C ILE A 41 -5.29 12.00 -15.19
N ASP A 42 -6.52 12.31 -14.79
CA ASP A 42 -7.37 13.31 -15.41
C ASP A 42 -7.77 14.37 -14.36
N PRO A 43 -7.66 15.69 -14.66
CA PRO A 43 -7.09 16.29 -15.87
C PRO A 43 -5.56 16.38 -15.87
N LEU A 44 -4.90 16.17 -14.72
CA LEU A 44 -3.49 16.56 -14.53
C LEU A 44 -2.52 15.86 -15.50
N LEU A 45 -2.34 14.54 -15.42
CA LEU A 45 -1.38 13.86 -16.31
C LEU A 45 -1.80 13.96 -17.78
N ASN A 46 -3.11 13.86 -18.07
CA ASN A 46 -3.66 14.01 -19.42
C ASN A 46 -3.37 15.38 -20.05
N HIS A 47 -3.25 16.42 -19.23
CA HIS A 47 -2.79 17.73 -19.67
C HIS A 47 -1.27 17.72 -19.87
N GLN A 48 -0.50 17.23 -18.90
CA GLN A 48 0.96 17.25 -18.93
C GLN A 48 1.58 16.49 -20.11
N ILE A 49 0.96 15.39 -20.56
CA ILE A 49 1.44 14.67 -21.74
C ILE A 49 1.23 15.42 -23.07
N LYS A 50 0.47 16.52 -23.06
CA LYS A 50 0.13 17.32 -24.26
C LYS A 50 0.68 18.75 -24.20
N ALA A 51 0.85 19.30 -23.01
CA ALA A 51 1.22 20.69 -22.83
C ALA A 51 2.63 20.95 -23.42
N PRO A 52 2.83 22.02 -24.23
CA PRO A 52 4.10 22.29 -24.89
C PRO A 52 5.32 22.27 -23.97
N GLU A 53 5.15 22.73 -22.74
CA GLU A 53 6.18 22.86 -21.70
C GLU A 53 6.60 21.53 -21.06
N THR A 54 5.77 20.49 -21.11
CA THR A 54 5.98 19.25 -20.36
C THR A 54 5.85 17.98 -21.20
N LYS A 55 5.28 18.06 -22.41
CA LYS A 55 5.08 16.90 -23.30
C LYS A 55 6.35 16.10 -23.57
N GLU A 56 7.51 16.75 -23.66
CA GLU A 56 8.79 16.08 -23.91
C GLU A 56 9.22 15.27 -22.68
N PHE A 57 9.04 15.85 -21.49
CA PHE A 57 9.36 15.19 -20.23
C PHE A 57 8.47 13.96 -19.98
N PHE A 58 7.20 13.98 -20.40
CA PHE A 58 6.27 12.87 -20.17
C PHE A 58 6.07 11.93 -21.38
N ALA A 59 6.84 12.11 -22.45
CA ALA A 59 6.68 11.36 -23.70
C ALA A 59 6.83 9.84 -23.52
N HIS A 60 7.64 9.40 -22.56
CA HIS A 60 7.89 7.97 -22.29
C HIS A 60 6.72 7.23 -21.66
N PHE A 61 5.71 7.94 -21.15
CA PHE A 61 4.53 7.30 -20.55
C PHE A 61 3.48 6.85 -21.56
N HIS A 62 3.55 7.30 -22.82
CA HIS A 62 2.47 7.07 -23.77
C HIS A 62 2.94 6.90 -25.21
N LYS A 63 2.08 6.29 -26.03
CA LYS A 63 2.20 6.27 -27.49
C LYS A 63 0.90 6.81 -28.08
N ASN A 64 0.98 7.91 -28.84
CA ASN A 64 -0.19 8.58 -29.44
C ASN A 64 -1.29 8.92 -28.40
N GLY A 65 -0.89 9.42 -27.23
CA GLY A 65 -1.81 9.79 -26.14
C GLY A 65 -2.43 8.62 -25.37
N LYS A 66 -2.09 7.36 -25.69
CA LYS A 66 -2.47 6.18 -24.92
C LYS A 66 -1.33 5.75 -24.03
N TYR A 67 -1.56 5.65 -22.73
CA TYR A 67 -0.54 5.20 -21.78
C TYR A 67 -0.05 3.80 -22.13
N ILE A 68 1.26 3.60 -22.04
CA ILE A 68 1.88 2.30 -22.32
C ILE A 68 1.95 1.45 -21.05
N GLU A 69 2.04 0.14 -21.24
CA GLU A 69 2.39 -0.82 -20.20
C GLU A 69 3.85 -1.25 -20.40
N ARG A 70 4.65 -1.24 -19.34
CA ARG A 70 6.02 -1.78 -19.35
C ARG A 70 5.99 -3.30 -19.36
N GLU A 71 6.70 -3.92 -20.29
CA GLU A 71 6.78 -5.39 -20.41
C GLU A 71 7.62 -6.03 -19.29
N ASP A 72 8.62 -5.29 -18.82
CA ASP A 72 9.71 -5.71 -17.95
C ASP A 72 9.62 -5.15 -16.53
N VAL A 73 8.61 -4.32 -16.24
CA VAL A 73 8.34 -3.81 -14.90
C VAL A 73 6.94 -4.23 -14.47
N TRP A 74 6.87 -5.00 -13.39
CA TRP A 74 5.63 -5.41 -12.75
C TRP A 74 5.39 -4.61 -11.48
N ILE A 75 4.13 -4.50 -11.10
CA ILE A 75 3.73 -3.86 -9.86
C ILE A 75 2.57 -4.63 -9.21
N ASN A 76 2.58 -4.67 -7.88
CA ASN A 76 1.46 -5.09 -7.07
C ASN A 76 1.13 -4.00 -6.04
N PHE A 77 -0.12 -3.58 -5.98
CA PHE A 77 -0.62 -2.61 -5.03
C PHE A 77 -2.07 -2.89 -4.63
N LEU A 78 -2.29 -3.23 -3.35
CA LEU A 78 -3.59 -3.65 -2.82
C LEU A 78 -4.16 -4.81 -3.66
N ASN A 79 -5.36 -4.64 -4.22
CA ASN A 79 -6.02 -5.63 -5.08
C ASN A 79 -5.68 -5.48 -6.58
N ARG A 80 -4.76 -4.57 -6.95
CA ARG A 80 -4.35 -4.33 -8.34
C ARG A 80 -2.94 -4.84 -8.55
N ARG A 81 -2.71 -5.51 -9.68
CA ARG A 81 -1.40 -6.00 -10.09
C ARG A 81 -1.31 -6.14 -11.60
N GLY A 82 -0.11 -6.04 -12.13
CA GLY A 82 0.14 -6.21 -13.56
C GLY A 82 1.44 -5.56 -13.99
N ARG A 83 1.52 -5.25 -15.28
CA ARG A 83 2.58 -4.42 -15.85
C ARG A 83 2.45 -2.98 -15.37
N LEU A 84 3.58 -2.29 -15.23
CA LEU A 84 3.58 -0.90 -14.80
C LEU A 84 2.93 -0.02 -15.88
N THR A 85 1.93 0.74 -15.44
CA THR A 85 1.27 1.81 -16.19
C THR A 85 0.60 2.75 -15.18
N VAL A 86 -0.21 3.69 -15.65
CA VAL A 86 -1.02 4.56 -14.78
C VAL A 86 -2.04 3.76 -13.95
N GLY A 87 -2.57 4.36 -12.89
CA GLY A 87 -3.68 3.76 -12.13
C GLY A 87 -3.26 2.86 -10.98
N PHE A 88 -1.99 2.88 -10.58
CA PHE A 88 -1.50 2.32 -9.31
C PHE A 88 -1.36 3.38 -8.20
N GLY A 89 -1.98 4.55 -8.38
CA GLY A 89 -2.24 5.51 -7.31
C GLY A 89 -3.53 5.21 -6.54
N SER A 90 -4.09 6.17 -5.80
CA SER A 90 -5.51 6.18 -5.44
C SER A 90 -6.42 6.07 -6.68
N PRO A 91 -7.75 5.81 -6.55
CA PRO A 91 -8.63 5.71 -7.71
C PRO A 91 -8.51 6.89 -8.68
N GLY A 92 -8.19 6.59 -9.96
CA GLY A 92 -7.95 7.61 -11.00
C GLY A 92 -6.64 8.40 -10.84
N LYS A 93 -5.69 7.94 -10.02
CA LYS A 93 -4.44 8.63 -9.71
C LYS A 93 -3.20 7.80 -10.07
N ILE A 94 -2.08 8.51 -10.11
CA ILE A 94 -0.71 7.98 -10.11
C ILE A 94 -0.02 8.34 -8.79
N GLY A 95 0.99 7.58 -8.43
CA GLY A 95 1.97 7.96 -7.42
C GLY A 95 3.40 7.91 -7.96
N PRO A 96 4.40 7.95 -7.06
CA PRO A 96 5.80 7.90 -7.45
C PRO A 96 6.18 6.57 -8.12
N GLU A 97 5.37 5.52 -8.00
CA GLU A 97 5.64 4.22 -8.62
C GLU A 97 5.80 4.30 -10.14
N LEU A 98 5.10 5.24 -10.78
CA LEU A 98 5.11 5.34 -12.24
C LEU A 98 6.49 5.78 -12.73
N GLU A 99 6.94 6.98 -12.35
CA GLU A 99 8.25 7.46 -12.78
C GLU A 99 9.38 6.62 -12.18
N PHE A 100 9.28 6.23 -10.90
CA PHE A 100 10.28 5.37 -10.26
C PHE A 100 10.49 4.08 -11.06
N GLY A 101 9.41 3.41 -11.43
CA GLY A 101 9.47 2.16 -12.18
C GLY A 101 10.04 2.32 -13.59
N HIS A 102 9.77 3.44 -14.27
CA HIS A 102 10.43 3.76 -15.53
C HIS A 102 11.94 3.98 -15.36
N VAL A 103 12.37 4.71 -14.33
CA VAL A 103 13.80 4.95 -14.04
C VAL A 103 14.53 3.65 -13.74
N VAL A 104 14.03 2.83 -12.80
CA VAL A 104 14.72 1.58 -12.45
C VAL A 104 14.63 0.53 -13.56
N GLY A 105 13.52 0.49 -14.30
CA GLY A 105 13.37 -0.40 -15.45
C GLY A 105 14.25 0.01 -16.64
N ASN A 106 14.71 1.26 -16.73
CA ASN A 106 15.71 1.66 -17.72
C ASN A 106 17.14 1.37 -17.24
N HIS A 107 17.34 1.30 -15.93
CA HIS A 107 18.65 1.06 -15.32
C HIS A 107 19.05 -0.41 -15.30
N TYR A 108 18.11 -1.31 -14.99
CA TYR A 108 18.36 -2.75 -14.92
C TYR A 108 18.00 -3.45 -16.24
N GLU A 109 18.84 -4.40 -16.65
CA GLU A 109 18.51 -5.32 -17.74
C GLU A 109 17.57 -6.45 -17.27
N GLU A 110 17.56 -6.71 -15.96
CA GLU A 110 16.69 -7.68 -15.31
C GLU A 110 15.27 -7.13 -15.14
N PRO A 111 14.23 -8.00 -15.19
CA PRO A 111 12.88 -7.57 -14.87
C PRO A 111 12.79 -6.99 -13.46
N VAL A 112 11.93 -5.98 -13.30
CA VAL A 112 11.68 -5.31 -12.04
C VAL A 112 10.31 -5.68 -11.50
N LEU A 113 10.22 -5.86 -10.19
CA LEU A 113 8.96 -5.93 -9.45
C LEU A 113 8.89 -4.80 -8.41
N ILE A 114 7.81 -4.04 -8.43
CA ILE A 114 7.45 -3.09 -7.39
C ILE A 114 6.38 -3.73 -6.50
N ILE A 115 6.68 -3.88 -5.21
CA ILE A 115 5.68 -4.23 -4.19
C ILE A 115 5.35 -2.94 -3.45
N LYS A 116 4.13 -2.44 -3.65
CA LYS A 116 3.68 -1.19 -3.05
C LYS A 116 2.79 -1.45 -1.84
N THR A 117 3.20 -0.93 -0.70
CA THR A 117 2.55 -1.09 0.61
C THR A 117 2.31 0.30 1.22
N ALA A 118 1.31 1.00 0.70
CA ALA A 118 1.04 2.39 1.03
C ALA A 118 -0.42 2.63 1.38
N TRP A 119 -0.65 3.38 2.47
CA TRP A 119 -1.99 3.66 2.99
C TRP A 119 -2.08 5.09 3.52
N GLY A 120 -3.04 5.88 3.01
CA GLY A 120 -3.27 7.24 3.50
C GLY A 120 -3.65 7.31 4.98
N GLY A 121 -3.28 8.42 5.64
CA GLY A 121 -3.69 8.67 7.02
C GLY A 121 -3.01 7.77 8.06
N LYS A 122 -1.76 7.37 7.81
CA LYS A 122 -0.95 6.54 8.71
C LYS A 122 0.26 7.28 9.25
N SER A 123 0.66 6.95 10.48
CA SER A 123 1.86 7.46 11.14
C SER A 123 2.92 6.36 11.31
N ILE A 124 4.19 6.76 11.42
CA ILE A 124 5.29 5.88 11.82
C ILE A 124 5.13 5.52 13.30
N GLY A 125 4.86 6.52 14.15
CA GLY A 125 4.85 6.36 15.60
C GLY A 125 3.85 5.31 16.11
N ARG A 126 2.72 5.16 15.41
CA ARG A 126 1.62 4.25 15.77
C ARG A 126 1.38 3.17 14.73
N ASP A 127 1.02 3.52 13.49
CA ASP A 127 0.51 2.54 12.51
C ASP A 127 1.60 1.63 11.95
N PHE A 128 2.76 2.23 11.62
CA PHE A 128 3.94 1.52 11.12
C PHE A 128 4.98 1.21 12.19
N ARG A 129 4.61 1.32 13.47
CA ARG A 129 5.50 1.01 14.59
C ARG A 129 5.94 -0.47 14.52
N PRO A 130 7.25 -0.77 14.44
CA PRO A 130 7.69 -2.15 14.40
C PRO A 130 7.50 -2.82 15.77
N PRO A 131 7.18 -4.13 15.83
CA PRO A 131 7.00 -4.85 17.09
C PRO A 131 8.20 -4.75 18.05
N SER A 132 9.42 -4.67 17.51
CA SER A 132 10.65 -4.52 18.29
C SER A 132 10.74 -3.21 19.07
N SER A 133 9.97 -2.18 18.70
CA SER A 133 9.90 -0.92 19.45
C SER A 133 8.96 -1.00 20.67
N GLY A 134 8.30 -2.14 20.91
CA GLY A 134 7.36 -2.32 22.01
C GLY A 134 6.10 -1.45 21.87
N LEU A 135 5.20 -1.53 22.87
CA LEU A 135 4.04 -0.66 22.96
C LEU A 135 4.41 0.68 23.63
N PRO A 136 3.62 1.74 23.39
CA PRO A 136 3.68 2.94 24.21
C PRO A 136 3.49 2.67 25.71
N GLY A 137 3.85 3.64 26.54
CA GLY A 137 3.61 3.59 27.98
C GLY A 137 2.12 3.50 28.32
N LYS A 138 1.80 3.02 29.52
CA LYS A 138 0.41 2.85 29.98
C LYS A 138 -0.39 4.15 29.94
N GLU A 139 0.24 5.27 30.27
CA GLU A 139 -0.37 6.60 30.25
C GLU A 139 -0.79 6.99 28.83
N GLU A 140 0.12 6.89 27.86
CA GLU A 140 -0.17 7.17 26.45
C GLU A 140 -1.24 6.22 25.87
N LEU A 141 -1.21 4.93 26.24
CA LEU A 141 -2.27 3.99 25.86
C LEU A 141 -3.65 4.41 26.40
N ASN A 142 -3.71 4.93 27.63
CA ASN A 142 -4.95 5.42 28.21
C ASN A 142 -5.47 6.67 27.48
N GLU A 143 -4.59 7.57 27.05
CA GLU A 143 -4.98 8.74 26.24
C GLU A 143 -5.68 8.33 24.92
N PHE A 144 -5.19 7.28 24.26
CA PHE A 144 -5.86 6.72 23.08
C PHE A 144 -7.25 6.15 23.41
N VAL A 145 -7.39 5.46 24.55
CA VAL A 145 -8.68 4.93 25.01
C VAL A 145 -9.65 6.08 25.31
N GLU A 146 -9.20 7.13 25.99
CA GLU A 146 -10.00 8.33 26.26
C GLU A 146 -10.42 9.04 24.97
N SER A 147 -9.53 9.12 23.97
CA SER A 147 -9.86 9.64 22.65
C SER A 147 -10.99 8.84 21.97
N MET A 148 -10.96 7.50 22.09
CA MET A 148 -12.05 6.64 21.57
C MET A 148 -13.37 6.85 22.32
N VAL A 149 -13.34 7.00 23.65
CA VAL A 149 -14.52 7.36 24.46
C VAL A 149 -15.08 8.72 24.04
N ASN A 150 -14.21 9.72 23.91
CA ASN A 150 -14.58 11.07 23.49
C ASN A 150 -15.21 11.07 22.09
N ARG A 151 -14.66 10.32 21.15
CA ARG A 151 -15.21 10.16 19.80
C ARG A 151 -16.62 9.55 19.85
N ASP A 152 -16.81 8.47 20.59
CA ASP A 152 -18.11 7.79 20.67
C ASP A 152 -19.16 8.68 21.34
N TYR A 153 -18.80 9.39 22.42
CA TYR A 153 -19.66 10.39 23.04
C TYR A 153 -20.02 11.52 22.07
N ASN A 154 -19.05 12.08 21.35
CA ASN A 154 -19.27 13.14 20.37
C ASN A 154 -20.19 12.69 19.23
N ASN A 155 -20.11 11.43 18.82
CA ASN A 155 -21.02 10.85 17.83
C ASN A 155 -22.46 10.78 18.36
N LEU A 156 -22.66 10.38 19.63
CA LEU A 156 -23.98 10.38 20.26
C LEU A 156 -24.57 11.79 20.31
N VAL A 157 -23.79 12.77 20.77
CA VAL A 157 -24.20 14.19 20.81
C VAL A 157 -24.57 14.69 19.42
N ARG A 158 -23.73 14.43 18.42
CA ARG A 158 -23.99 14.84 17.03
C ARG A 158 -25.28 14.22 16.49
N ASN A 159 -25.52 12.94 16.75
CA ASN A 159 -26.72 12.26 16.28
C ASN A 159 -27.99 12.80 16.96
N ALA A 160 -27.94 13.00 18.29
CA ALA A 160 -29.04 13.59 19.05
C ALA A 160 -29.33 15.02 18.57
N MET A 161 -28.29 15.83 18.35
CA MET A 161 -28.41 17.18 17.83
C MET A 161 -29.03 17.21 16.43
N ASN A 162 -28.57 16.34 15.52
CA ASN A 162 -29.13 16.25 14.16
C ASN A 162 -30.62 15.88 14.17
N LYS A 163 -31.06 15.08 15.15
CA LYS A 163 -32.48 14.75 15.34
C LYS A 163 -33.26 15.94 15.87
N ALA A 164 -32.80 16.55 16.97
CA ALA A 164 -33.52 17.65 17.62
C ALA A 164 -33.57 18.94 16.78
N LYS A 165 -32.56 19.19 15.94
CA LYS A 165 -32.55 20.34 15.01
C LYS A 165 -33.69 20.32 13.98
N LYS A 166 -34.34 19.18 13.76
CA LYS A 166 -35.53 19.09 12.92
C LYS A 166 -36.73 19.81 13.54
N ASP A 167 -36.83 19.75 14.86
CA ASP A 167 -37.95 20.32 15.62
C ASP A 167 -37.60 21.71 16.19
N ASN A 168 -36.36 21.88 16.67
CA ASN A 168 -35.83 23.14 17.15
C ASN A 168 -34.47 23.46 16.49
N PRO A 169 -34.45 24.23 15.39
CA PRO A 169 -33.21 24.59 14.69
C PRO A 169 -32.19 25.35 15.53
N LYS A 170 -32.63 26.00 16.63
CA LYS A 170 -31.77 26.79 17.53
C LYS A 170 -31.19 25.98 18.69
N ILE A 171 -31.50 24.68 18.80
CA ILE A 171 -30.99 23.85 19.89
C ILE A 171 -29.46 23.84 19.94
N THR A 172 -28.93 24.01 21.14
CA THR A 172 -27.50 24.10 21.43
C THR A 172 -26.92 22.74 21.80
N ARG A 173 -25.59 22.63 21.74
CA ARG A 173 -24.87 21.43 22.20
C ARG A 173 -25.08 21.16 23.68
N GLN A 174 -25.04 22.22 24.50
CA GLN A 174 -25.19 22.12 25.96
C GLN A 174 -26.57 21.57 26.34
N GLU A 175 -27.63 22.01 25.65
CA GLU A 175 -28.99 21.48 25.88
C GLU A 175 -29.09 19.99 25.53
N ILE A 176 -28.45 19.55 24.44
CA ILE A 176 -28.39 18.12 24.08
C ILE A 176 -27.62 17.33 25.14
N GLU A 177 -26.44 17.81 25.53
CA GLU A 177 -25.60 17.12 26.51
C GLU A 177 -26.31 17.00 27.88
N ALA A 178 -27.08 18.01 28.30
CA ALA A 178 -27.88 17.97 29.52
C ALA A 178 -29.03 16.93 29.48
N GLN A 179 -29.51 16.58 28.30
CA GLN A 179 -30.59 15.59 28.10
C GLN A 179 -30.05 14.15 27.94
N LEU A 180 -28.76 13.99 27.64
CA LEU A 180 -28.16 12.68 27.44
C LEU A 180 -27.95 11.97 28.78
N LYS A 181 -28.51 10.76 28.90
CA LYS A 181 -28.28 9.88 30.06
C LYS A 181 -26.91 9.19 30.04
N ILE A 182 -26.33 9.05 28.84
CA ILE A 182 -25.04 8.39 28.64
C ILE A 182 -23.94 9.43 28.88
N THR A 183 -23.04 9.14 29.81
CA THR A 183 -21.85 9.94 30.10
C THR A 183 -20.59 9.30 29.52
N LYS A 184 -19.50 10.06 29.42
CA LYS A 184 -18.18 9.52 29.02
C LYS A 184 -17.73 8.41 29.96
N ASP A 185 -17.91 8.59 31.28
CA ASP A 185 -17.57 7.57 32.28
C ASP A 185 -18.38 6.29 32.09
N SER A 186 -19.66 6.41 31.74
CA SER A 186 -20.48 5.23 31.46
C SER A 186 -20.01 4.49 30.21
N ILE A 187 -19.55 5.21 29.18
CA ILE A 187 -18.97 4.61 27.96
C ILE A 187 -17.63 3.95 28.32
N PHE A 188 -16.78 4.60 29.11
CA PHE A 188 -15.51 4.02 29.53
C PHE A 188 -15.72 2.75 30.38
N LYS A 189 -16.66 2.75 31.31
CA LYS A 189 -17.00 1.58 32.13
C LYS A 189 -17.50 0.40 31.28
N ASP A 190 -18.28 0.69 30.24
CA ASP A 190 -18.84 -0.32 29.35
C ASP A 190 -17.81 -0.86 28.33
N LYS A 191 -17.01 0.04 27.72
CA LYS A 191 -16.18 -0.28 26.53
C LYS A 191 -14.69 -0.12 26.72
N GLY A 192 -14.22 0.37 27.87
CA GLY A 192 -12.82 0.71 28.10
C GLY A 192 -11.86 -0.46 27.88
N THR A 193 -12.23 -1.65 28.35
CA THR A 193 -11.45 -2.89 28.12
C THR A 193 -11.32 -3.21 26.63
N ASP A 194 -12.42 -3.13 25.88
CA ASP A 194 -12.42 -3.41 24.43
C ASP A 194 -11.65 -2.36 23.65
N TYR A 195 -11.76 -1.08 24.03
CA TYR A 195 -10.96 -0.01 23.43
C TYR A 195 -9.48 -0.20 23.72
N HIS A 196 -9.09 -0.58 24.93
CA HIS A 196 -7.69 -0.85 25.25
C HIS A 196 -7.13 -1.99 24.37
N LYS A 197 -7.90 -3.05 24.17
CA LYS A 197 -7.55 -4.13 23.24
C LYS A 197 -7.40 -3.61 21.80
N GLN A 198 -8.36 -2.83 21.32
CA GLN A 198 -8.31 -2.22 19.98
C GLN A 198 -7.11 -1.28 19.80
N VAL A 199 -6.78 -0.47 20.82
CA VAL A 199 -5.62 0.41 20.81
C VAL A 199 -4.36 -0.42 20.63
N ILE A 200 -4.15 -1.45 21.46
CA ILE A 200 -2.99 -2.33 21.37
C ILE A 200 -2.91 -3.01 19.99
N GLU A 201 -4.01 -3.60 19.52
CA GLU A 201 -4.06 -4.30 18.24
C GLU A 201 -3.82 -3.37 17.05
N SER A 202 -4.23 -2.10 17.15
CA SER A 202 -3.99 -1.10 16.10
C SER A 202 -2.53 -0.65 16.01
N HIS A 203 -1.76 -0.74 17.09
CA HIS A 203 -0.35 -0.36 17.08
C HIS A 203 0.47 -1.33 16.23
N GLY A 204 1.22 -0.79 15.27
CA GLY A 204 2.01 -1.55 14.31
C GLY A 204 1.18 -2.38 13.33
N HIS A 205 -0.13 -2.15 13.23
CA HIS A 205 -0.99 -2.93 12.35
C HIS A 205 -0.54 -2.83 10.88
N PHE A 206 -0.23 -1.62 10.41
CA PHE A 206 0.20 -1.39 9.04
C PHE A 206 1.64 -1.84 8.78
N TYR A 207 2.48 -1.86 9.83
CA TYR A 207 3.76 -2.56 9.74
C TYR A 207 3.56 -4.05 9.45
N ARG A 208 2.68 -4.72 10.21
CA ARG A 208 2.40 -6.14 10.02
C ARG A 208 1.80 -6.43 8.64
N LEU A 209 0.84 -5.62 8.19
CA LEU A 209 0.27 -5.74 6.84
C LEU A 209 1.30 -5.54 5.74
N MET A 210 2.22 -4.58 5.89
CA MET A 210 3.32 -4.38 4.94
C MET A 210 4.19 -5.63 4.86
N MET A 211 4.63 -6.17 6.00
CA MET A 211 5.48 -7.37 6.02
C MET A 211 4.77 -8.60 5.47
N GLU A 212 3.48 -8.76 5.76
CA GLU A 212 2.64 -9.82 5.19
C GLU A 212 2.54 -9.70 3.68
N GLU A 213 2.19 -8.52 3.14
CA GLU A 213 2.10 -8.32 1.70
C GLU A 213 3.43 -8.59 1.00
N ILE A 214 4.55 -8.13 1.55
CA ILE A 214 5.89 -8.41 1.02
C ILE A 214 6.14 -9.93 0.97
N THR A 215 5.91 -10.61 2.09
CA THR A 215 6.17 -12.06 2.22
C THR A 215 5.30 -12.86 1.26
N VAL A 216 4.01 -12.56 1.19
CA VAL A 216 3.06 -13.24 0.32
C VAL A 216 3.38 -12.98 -1.15
N ASN A 217 3.71 -11.73 -1.53
CA ASN A 217 4.04 -11.42 -2.92
C ASN A 217 5.24 -12.23 -3.42
N LEU A 218 6.29 -12.29 -2.60
CA LEU A 218 7.52 -13.00 -2.91
C LEU A 218 7.33 -14.53 -2.95
N LYS A 219 6.48 -15.07 -2.07
CA LYS A 219 6.12 -16.49 -2.07
C LYS A 219 5.26 -16.88 -3.28
N GLU A 220 4.41 -15.97 -3.74
CA GLU A 220 3.39 -16.23 -4.77
C GLU A 220 3.71 -15.60 -6.14
N LEU A 221 4.98 -15.28 -6.43
CA LEU A 221 5.37 -14.56 -7.63
C LEU A 221 4.77 -15.15 -8.91
N LYS A 222 4.81 -16.48 -9.07
CA LYS A 222 4.28 -17.16 -10.27
C LYS A 222 2.76 -17.05 -10.38
N GLN A 223 2.05 -17.10 -9.25
CA GLN A 223 0.60 -16.98 -9.20
C GLN A 223 0.15 -15.53 -9.48
N ARG A 224 0.92 -14.55 -9.01
CA ARG A 224 0.61 -13.12 -9.18
C ARG A 224 1.01 -12.59 -10.56
N PHE A 225 2.12 -13.11 -11.11
CA PHE A 225 2.71 -12.71 -12.38
C PHE A 225 2.96 -13.95 -13.25
N PRO A 226 1.98 -14.40 -14.05
CA PRO A 226 2.08 -15.64 -14.82
C PRO A 226 3.28 -15.72 -15.77
N ASN A 227 3.80 -14.58 -16.22
CA ASN A 227 4.98 -14.47 -17.09
C ASN A 227 6.31 -14.65 -16.32
N TYR A 228 6.30 -14.69 -14.99
CA TYR A 228 7.47 -15.01 -14.19
C TYR A 228 7.95 -16.44 -14.50
N ASP A 229 9.23 -16.62 -14.72
CA ASP A 229 9.83 -17.88 -15.21
C ASP A 229 10.62 -18.64 -14.13
N GLY A 230 10.50 -18.24 -12.86
CA GLY A 230 11.13 -18.94 -11.75
C GLY A 230 12.60 -18.59 -11.51
N ARG A 231 13.13 -17.54 -12.15
CA ARG A 231 14.55 -17.11 -12.05
C ARG A 231 15.01 -16.58 -10.68
N GLY A 232 14.24 -16.76 -9.61
CA GLY A 232 14.47 -16.14 -8.31
C GLY A 232 14.19 -14.63 -8.28
N TYR A 233 14.54 -13.99 -7.17
CA TYR A 233 14.41 -12.56 -6.96
C TYR A 233 15.51 -12.03 -6.02
N GLU A 234 15.76 -10.73 -6.07
CA GLU A 234 16.69 -10.00 -5.21
C GLU A 234 16.01 -8.74 -4.69
N LEU A 235 16.05 -8.50 -3.38
CA LEU A 235 15.59 -7.23 -2.79
C LEU A 235 16.59 -6.12 -3.12
N ALA A 236 16.22 -5.25 -4.04
CA ALA A 236 17.10 -4.23 -4.62
C ALA A 236 16.93 -2.85 -3.96
N GLY A 237 15.83 -2.60 -3.25
CA GLY A 237 15.66 -1.36 -2.52
C GLY A 237 14.34 -1.22 -1.77
N PHE A 238 14.34 -0.24 -0.87
CA PHE A 238 13.18 0.15 -0.06
C PHE A 238 13.04 1.67 -0.12
N VAL A 239 11.90 2.14 -0.62
CA VAL A 239 11.57 3.57 -0.75
C VAL A 239 10.48 3.90 0.26
N TRP A 240 10.76 4.87 1.12
CA TRP A 240 9.87 5.30 2.18
C TRP A 240 9.43 6.75 1.97
N PHE A 241 8.14 6.98 1.73
CA PHE A 241 7.61 8.34 1.64
C PHE A 241 6.51 8.58 2.67
N GLN A 242 6.93 9.18 3.79
CA GLN A 242 6.11 9.37 4.99
C GLN A 242 6.57 10.58 5.81
N GLY A 243 5.70 11.06 6.70
CA GLY A 243 6.04 11.94 7.82
C GLY A 243 4.90 12.89 8.21
N TRP A 244 3.92 13.11 7.33
CA TRP A 244 2.90 14.15 7.56
C TRP A 244 2.10 13.94 8.85
N ASN A 245 1.58 12.73 9.08
CA ASN A 245 0.79 12.44 10.29
C ASN A 245 1.64 12.18 11.53
N ASP A 246 2.97 12.15 11.40
CA ASP A 246 3.86 12.10 12.56
C ASP A 246 4.14 13.50 13.13
N MET A 247 3.78 14.57 12.40
CA MET A 247 3.98 15.95 12.81
C MET A 247 2.84 16.52 13.67
N TYR A 248 1.68 15.86 13.71
CA TYR A 248 0.44 16.35 14.34
C TYR A 248 -0.13 15.27 15.26
#